data_AF-A0A131XQ20-F1
#
_entry.id   AF-A0A131XQ20-F1
#
_cell.length_a   1.000
_cell.length_b   1.000
_cell.length_c   1.000
_cell.angle_alpha   90.00
_cell.angle_beta   90.00
_cell.angle_gamma   90.00
#
_symmetry.space_group_name_H-M   'P 1'
#
loop_
_entity.id
_entity.type
_entity.pdbx_description
1 polymer ?
#
loop_
_entity_poly.entity_id
_entity_poly.type
_entity_poly.pdbx_seq_one_letter_code
_entity_poly.pdbx_strand_id
1 'polypeptide(L)'
;MAARRISKSAVNWAAFAERVPDNQKQFFQALKARSDGYLRRVLSLPENPPPIDFAMYRSRLGNPALVEQFEKSYKAFKVPFPKEHLMPVIDDEENAAKEETETFIVESNERIEQYKKELARYEAMIPALHMTMEDFIEYFPEEKIDVDNPTYWPHDGSTDFDDSLDYADQGDDH
;
A
#
# COMPACT_ATOMS: atom_id res chain seq x y z
N MET A 1 -32.47 -15.82 9.74
CA MET A 1 -31.02 -15.93 9.96
C MET A 1 -30.65 -14.96 11.07
N ALA A 2 -30.36 -15.45 12.27
CA ALA A 2 -29.83 -14.60 13.34
C ALA A 2 -28.53 -13.95 12.83
N ALA A 3 -28.39 -12.64 13.00
CA ALA A 3 -27.18 -11.93 12.63
C ALA A 3 -26.00 -12.60 13.36
N ARG A 4 -25.10 -13.26 12.61
CA ARG A 4 -23.86 -13.80 13.17
C ARG A 4 -23.12 -12.61 13.78
N ARG A 5 -23.08 -12.50 15.12
CA ARG A 5 -22.19 -11.55 15.77
C ARG A 5 -20.78 -11.91 15.33
N ILE A 6 -20.10 -10.96 14.70
CA ILE A 6 -18.69 -11.05 14.39
C ILE A 6 -17.97 -10.94 15.74
N SER A 7 -17.82 -12.08 16.44
CA SER A 7 -17.31 -12.13 17.80
C SER A 7 -15.78 -12.01 17.88
N LYS A 8 -15.08 -12.20 16.75
CA LYS A 8 -13.65 -11.96 16.57
C LYS A 8 -13.37 -11.47 15.16
N SER A 9 -12.42 -10.55 14.99
CA SER A 9 -11.90 -10.22 13.66
C SER A 9 -11.20 -11.47 13.10
N ALA A 10 -11.70 -12.01 11.99
CA ALA A 10 -11.05 -13.13 11.29
C ALA A 10 -9.70 -12.73 10.64
N VAL A 11 -9.38 -11.43 10.65
CA VAL A 11 -8.19 -10.84 10.04
C VAL A 11 -6.97 -10.98 10.95
N ASN A 12 -5.90 -11.58 10.44
CA ASN A 12 -4.59 -11.56 11.09
C ASN A 12 -3.89 -10.22 10.83
N TRP A 13 -4.10 -9.26 11.74
CA TRP A 13 -3.55 -7.90 11.62
C TRP A 13 -2.01 -7.84 11.67
N ALA A 14 -1.35 -8.81 12.29
CA ALA A 14 0.12 -8.84 12.36
C ALA A 14 0.72 -9.23 11.00
N ALA A 15 0.24 -10.32 10.42
CA ALA A 15 0.68 -10.78 9.10
C ALA A 15 0.34 -9.80 7.98
N PHE A 16 -0.72 -9.00 8.14
CA PHE A 16 -1.04 -7.95 7.18
C PHE A 16 -0.11 -6.75 7.34
N ALA A 17 0.23 -6.35 8.58
CA ALA A 17 1.17 -5.25 8.83
C ALA A 17 2.57 -5.50 8.25
N GLU A 18 3.04 -6.75 8.21
CA GLU A 18 4.33 -7.12 7.61
C GLU A 18 4.38 -6.94 6.09
N ARG A 19 3.23 -7.02 5.41
CA ARG A 19 3.13 -6.92 3.94
C ARG A 19 2.88 -5.50 3.45
N VAL A 20 2.54 -4.57 4.35
CA VAL A 20 2.19 -3.20 3.99
C VAL A 20 3.48 -2.39 3.76
N PRO A 21 3.66 -1.80 2.57
CA PRO A 21 4.81 -0.94 2.30
C PRO A 21 4.74 0.36 3.13
N ASP A 22 5.89 1.00 3.36
CA ASP A 22 6.01 2.14 4.29
C ASP A 22 5.09 3.32 3.95
N ASN A 23 4.92 3.61 2.66
CA ASN A 23 4.03 4.66 2.16
C ASN A 23 2.54 4.41 2.44
N GLN A 24 2.14 3.15 2.70
CA GLN A 24 0.75 2.76 2.94
C GLN A 24 0.42 2.48 4.41
N LYS A 25 1.41 2.57 5.30
CA LYS A 25 1.23 2.31 6.75
C LYS A 25 0.15 3.20 7.39
N GLN A 26 0.02 4.45 6.96
CA GLN A 26 -0.99 5.36 7.49
C GLN A 26 -2.41 4.91 7.13
N PHE A 27 -2.64 4.49 5.88
CA PHE A 27 -3.94 3.97 5.44
C PHE A 27 -4.29 2.68 6.17
N PHE A 28 -3.31 1.79 6.36
CA PHE A 28 -3.49 0.57 7.14
C PHE A 28 -3.91 0.85 8.59
N GLN A 29 -3.23 1.77 9.27
CA GLN A 29 -3.57 2.17 10.64
C GLN A 29 -4.99 2.75 10.72
N ALA A 30 -5.38 3.57 9.73
CA ALA A 30 -6.73 4.11 9.65
C ALA A 30 -7.80 3.01 9.47
N LEU A 31 -7.55 2.03 8.59
CA LEU A 31 -8.42 0.88 8.38
C LEU A 31 -8.58 0.06 9.67
N LYS A 32 -7.47 -0.26 10.34
CA LYS A 32 -7.46 -0.98 11.61
C LYS A 32 -8.21 -0.22 12.71
N ALA A 33 -8.01 1.09 12.82
CA ALA A 33 -8.72 1.89 13.81
C ALA A 33 -10.24 1.89 13.58
N ARG A 34 -10.67 1.95 12.31
CA ARG A 34 -12.10 1.86 11.95
C ARG A 34 -12.67 0.47 12.28
N SER A 35 -11.99 -0.61 11.87
CA SER A 35 -12.46 -1.98 12.12
C SER A 35 -12.58 -2.28 13.62
N ASP A 36 -11.56 -1.94 14.42
CA ASP A 36 -11.58 -2.09 15.88
C ASP A 36 -12.66 -1.21 16.52
N GLY A 37 -12.86 0.01 16.01
CA GLY A 37 -13.92 0.91 16.45
C GLY A 37 -15.32 0.32 16.27
N TYR A 38 -15.61 -0.29 15.11
CA TYR A 38 -16.87 -0.98 14.88
C TYR A 38 -17.02 -2.21 15.77
N LEU A 39 -15.96 -3.01 15.91
CA LEU A 39 -15.97 -4.22 16.75
C LEU A 39 -16.30 -3.86 18.21
N ARG A 40 -15.65 -2.83 18.77
CA ARG A 40 -15.94 -2.35 20.14
C ARG A 40 -17.39 -1.91 20.31
N ARG A 41 -17.96 -1.20 19.32
CA ARG A 41 -19.38 -0.79 19.36
C ARG A 41 -20.31 -2.00 19.34
N VAL A 42 -20.05 -2.99 18.48
CA VAL A 42 -20.84 -4.23 18.41
C VAL A 42 -20.75 -5.04 19.71
N LEU A 43 -19.58 -5.06 20.35
CA LEU A 43 -19.41 -5.74 21.64
C LEU A 43 -20.08 -5.00 22.81
N SER A 44 -20.14 -3.67 22.77
CA SER A 44 -20.82 -2.87 23.82
C SER A 44 -22.35 -3.04 23.82
N LEU A 45 -22.93 -3.47 22.70
CA LEU A 45 -24.37 -3.68 22.58
C LEU A 45 -24.72 -5.14 22.92
N PRO A 46 -25.74 -5.38 23.76
CA PRO A 46 -26.20 -6.73 24.07
C PRO A 46 -26.78 -7.41 22.81
N GLU A 47 -26.72 -8.75 22.75
CA GLU A 47 -27.19 -9.52 21.58
C GLU A 47 -28.69 -9.37 21.33
N ASN A 48 -29.43 -9.29 22.43
CA ASN A 48 -30.86 -9.09 22.43
C ASN A 48 -31.15 -7.74 23.07
N PRO A 49 -32.17 -7.01 22.58
CA PRO A 49 -32.65 -5.83 23.28
C PRO A 49 -33.05 -6.21 24.71
N PRO A 50 -32.78 -5.36 25.71
CA PRO A 50 -33.17 -5.65 27.08
C PRO A 50 -34.68 -5.91 27.16
N PRO A 51 -35.11 -6.95 27.90
CA PRO A 51 -36.52 -7.31 27.98
C PRO A 51 -37.31 -6.16 28.63
N ILE A 52 -38.42 -5.77 28.00
CA ILE A 52 -39.35 -4.79 28.56
C ILE A 52 -40.25 -5.50 29.56
N ASP A 53 -40.29 -5.01 30.80
CA ASP A 53 -41.19 -5.52 31.84
C ASP A 53 -42.61 -4.95 31.66
N PHE A 54 -43.40 -5.60 30.82
CA PHE A 54 -44.81 -5.25 30.59
C PHE A 54 -45.71 -5.56 31.81
N ALA A 55 -45.27 -6.35 32.78
CA ALA A 55 -46.07 -6.67 33.98
C ALA A 55 -46.10 -5.48 34.95
N MET A 56 -44.96 -4.80 35.11
CA MET A 56 -44.86 -3.56 35.87
C MET A 56 -45.82 -2.49 35.32
N TYR A 57 -45.85 -2.29 34.00
CA TYR A 57 -46.73 -1.29 33.36
C TYR A 57 -48.22 -1.64 33.47
N ARG A 58 -48.58 -2.92 33.37
CA ARG A 58 -49.96 -3.38 33.60
C ARG A 58 -50.48 -3.02 34.99
N SER A 59 -49.62 -3.09 36.01
CA SER A 59 -50.01 -2.83 37.40
C SER A 59 -50.18 -1.34 37.75
N ARG A 60 -49.57 -0.44 36.97
CA ARG A 60 -49.55 1.01 37.25
C ARG A 60 -50.45 1.84 36.34
N LEU A 61 -50.81 1.32 35.17
CA LEU A 61 -51.63 2.04 34.20
C LEU A 61 -53.12 1.71 34.40
N GLY A 62 -53.97 2.75 34.39
CA GLY A 62 -55.42 2.59 34.53
C GLY A 62 -56.11 1.88 33.36
N ASN A 63 -55.40 1.66 32.23
CA ASN A 63 -55.93 0.94 31.07
C ASN A 63 -54.99 -0.19 30.63
N PRO A 64 -55.24 -1.44 31.08
CA PRO A 64 -54.38 -2.59 30.76
C PRO A 64 -54.47 -3.01 29.28
N ALA A 65 -55.56 -2.72 28.59
CA ALA A 65 -55.75 -3.08 27.17
C ALA A 65 -54.76 -2.35 26.23
N LEU A 66 -54.32 -1.15 26.62
CA LEU A 66 -53.32 -0.39 25.87
C LEU A 66 -51.94 -1.07 25.93
N VAL A 67 -51.57 -1.62 27.09
CA VAL A 67 -50.29 -2.32 27.29
C VAL A 67 -50.22 -3.61 26.47
N GLU A 68 -51.34 -4.32 26.32
CA GLU A 68 -51.42 -5.51 25.47
C GLU A 68 -51.26 -5.20 23.98
N GLN A 69 -51.83 -4.08 23.50
CA GLN A 69 -51.64 -3.63 22.12
C GLN A 69 -50.18 -3.28 21.83
N PHE A 70 -49.48 -2.62 22.77
CA PHE A 70 -48.06 -2.31 22.65
C PHE A 70 -47.16 -3.54 22.74
N GLU A 71 -47.47 -4.50 23.61
CA GLU A 71 -46.72 -5.76 23.67
C GLU A 71 -46.85 -6.52 22.34
N LYS A 72 -48.06 -6.54 21.76
CA LYS A 72 -48.32 -7.21 20.47
C LYS A 72 -47.59 -6.51 19.32
N SER A 73 -47.61 -5.18 19.24
CA SER A 73 -46.91 -4.44 18.19
C SER A 73 -45.39 -4.52 18.33
N TYR A 74 -44.85 -4.48 19.55
CA TYR A 74 -43.43 -4.62 19.82
C TYR A 74 -42.90 -6.01 19.42
N LYS A 75 -43.62 -7.08 19.78
CA LYS A 75 -43.25 -8.45 19.38
C LYS A 75 -43.37 -8.69 17.88
N ALA A 76 -44.28 -8.00 17.20
CA ALA A 76 -44.44 -8.08 15.75
C ALA A 76 -43.35 -7.31 14.98
N PHE A 77 -42.80 -6.25 15.58
CA PHE A 77 -41.77 -5.44 14.97
C PHE A 77 -40.42 -6.18 14.98
N LYS A 78 -39.90 -6.47 13.79
CA LYS A 78 -38.55 -6.99 13.59
C LYS A 78 -37.72 -5.93 12.88
N VAL A 79 -36.57 -5.59 13.43
CA VAL A 79 -35.63 -4.67 12.79
C VAL A 79 -35.05 -5.35 11.55
N PRO A 80 -35.25 -4.81 10.33
CA PRO A 80 -34.67 -5.39 9.13
C PRO A 80 -33.15 -5.21 9.15
N PHE A 81 -32.43 -6.24 8.72
CA PHE A 81 -30.99 -6.15 8.55
C PHE A 81 -30.65 -5.25 7.35
N PRO A 82 -29.56 -4.47 7.38
CA PRO A 82 -29.14 -3.67 6.24
C PRO A 82 -28.92 -4.54 5.00
N LYS A 83 -29.35 -4.06 3.83
CA LYS A 83 -29.02 -4.69 2.55
C LYS A 83 -27.59 -4.34 2.18
N GLU A 84 -26.81 -5.35 1.80
CA GLU A 84 -25.45 -5.19 1.33
C GLU A 84 -25.42 -4.72 -0.13
N HIS A 85 -24.62 -3.69 -0.41
CA HIS A 85 -24.45 -3.12 -1.75
C HIS A 85 -22.99 -2.87 -2.14
N LEU A 86 -22.03 -3.17 -1.25
CA LEU A 86 -20.61 -2.84 -1.44
C LEU A 86 -19.76 -4.01 -1.97
N MET A 87 -20.24 -5.25 -1.88
CA MET A 87 -19.52 -6.42 -2.40
C MET A 87 -19.06 -6.30 -3.86
N PRO A 88 -19.89 -5.87 -4.82
CA PRO A 88 -19.43 -5.81 -6.22
C PRO A 88 -18.27 -4.83 -6.41
N VAL A 89 -18.27 -3.72 -5.66
CA VAL A 89 -17.18 -2.73 -5.73
C VAL A 89 -15.87 -3.31 -5.19
N ILE A 90 -15.95 -4.10 -4.12
CA ILE A 90 -14.78 -4.77 -3.54
C ILE A 90 -14.26 -5.85 -4.49
N ASP A 91 -15.16 -6.62 -5.12
CA ASP A 91 -14.78 -7.65 -6.09
C ASP A 91 -14.08 -7.03 -7.32
N ASP A 92 -14.57 -5.87 -7.80
CA ASP A 92 -13.96 -5.13 -8.90
C ASP A 92 -12.54 -4.61 -8.52
N GLU A 93 -12.38 -4.04 -7.33
CA GLU A 93 -11.07 -3.60 -6.82
C GLU A 93 -10.09 -4.77 -6.64
N GLU A 94 -10.58 -5.93 -6.17
CA GLU A 94 -9.76 -7.14 -6.00
C GLU A 94 -9.27 -7.67 -7.36
N ASN A 95 -10.13 -7.66 -8.38
CA ASN A 95 -9.76 -8.10 -9.73
C ASN A 95 -8.75 -7.15 -10.38
N ALA A 96 -8.95 -5.83 -10.26
CA ALA A 96 -7.99 -4.85 -10.77
C ALA A 96 -6.60 -5.00 -10.13
N ALA A 97 -6.54 -5.22 -8.80
CA ALA A 97 -5.28 -5.42 -8.09
C ALA A 97 -4.59 -6.75 -8.49
N LYS A 98 -5.35 -7.80 -8.81
CA LYS A 98 -4.80 -9.07 -9.31
C LYS A 98 -4.15 -8.88 -10.67
N GLU A 99 -4.82 -8.20 -11.59
CA GLU A 99 -4.28 -7.92 -12.92
C GLU A 99 -2.97 -7.12 -12.84
N GLU A 100 -2.93 -6.06 -12.01
CA GLU A 100 -1.70 -5.27 -11.77
C GLU A 100 -0.57 -6.12 -11.16
N THR A 101 -0.91 -7.06 -10.26
CA THR A 101 0.09 -7.94 -9.66
C THR A 101 0.65 -8.93 -10.69
N GLU A 102 -0.20 -9.48 -11.55
CA GLU A 102 0.20 -10.41 -12.61
C GLU A 102 1.12 -9.73 -13.64
N THR A 103 0.79 -8.51 -14.07
CA THR A 103 1.65 -7.74 -14.98
C THR A 103 2.99 -7.42 -14.32
N PHE A 104 3.00 -6.99 -13.06
CA PHE A 104 4.22 -6.72 -12.31
C PHE A 104 5.13 -7.96 -12.18
N ILE A 105 4.56 -9.15 -11.97
CA ILE A 105 5.32 -10.40 -11.90
C ILE A 105 6.02 -10.68 -13.24
N VAL A 106 5.29 -10.54 -14.36
CA VAL A 106 5.86 -10.75 -15.69
C VAL A 106 7.01 -9.78 -15.95
N GLU A 107 6.78 -8.47 -15.77
CA GLU A 107 7.80 -7.44 -15.95
C GLU A 107 9.01 -7.62 -15.00
N SER A 108 8.77 -8.08 -13.77
CA SER A 108 9.86 -8.35 -12.83
C SER A 108 10.69 -9.55 -13.26
N ASN A 109 10.08 -10.61 -13.78
CA ASN A 109 10.81 -11.77 -14.28
C ASN A 109 11.66 -11.41 -15.49
N GLU A 110 11.14 -10.61 -16.42
CA GLU A 110 11.91 -10.11 -17.57
C GLU A 110 13.12 -9.28 -17.13
N ARG A 111 12.94 -8.38 -16.16
CA ARG A 111 14.05 -7.61 -15.57
C ARG A 111 15.10 -8.50 -14.91
N ILE A 112 14.68 -9.53 -14.16
CA ILE A 112 15.60 -10.49 -13.54
C ILE A 112 16.41 -11.23 -14.61
N GLU A 113 15.80 -11.62 -15.72
CA GLU A 113 16.52 -12.28 -16.82
C GLU A 113 17.53 -11.35 -17.49
N GLN A 114 17.19 -10.08 -17.70
CA GLN A 114 18.12 -9.07 -18.22
C GLN A 114 19.31 -8.88 -17.28
N TYR A 115 19.07 -8.67 -15.98
CA TYR A 115 20.16 -8.51 -14.99
C TYR A 115 21.03 -9.76 -14.86
N LYS A 116 20.48 -10.96 -15.01
CA LYS A 116 21.29 -12.20 -15.04
C LYS A 116 22.24 -12.24 -16.24
N LYS A 117 21.80 -11.77 -17.41
CA LYS A 117 22.65 -11.68 -18.60
C LYS A 117 23.76 -10.64 -18.41
N GLU A 118 23.44 -9.50 -17.82
CA GLU A 118 24.43 -8.47 -17.49
C GLU A 118 25.45 -8.96 -16.46
N LEU A 119 25.00 -9.63 -15.38
CA LEU A 119 25.89 -10.24 -14.40
C LEU A 119 26.83 -11.26 -15.05
N ALA A 120 26.31 -12.13 -15.93
CA ALA A 120 27.14 -13.09 -16.66
C ALA A 120 28.16 -12.40 -17.57
N ARG A 121 27.81 -11.27 -18.19
CA ARG A 121 28.75 -10.43 -18.97
C ARG A 121 29.86 -9.89 -18.07
N TYR A 122 29.53 -9.36 -16.89
CA TYR A 122 30.52 -8.83 -15.95
C TYR A 122 31.40 -9.93 -15.33
N GLU A 123 30.85 -11.12 -15.06
CA GLU A 123 31.62 -12.27 -14.56
C GLU A 123 32.59 -12.83 -15.61
N ALA A 124 32.23 -12.78 -16.90
CA ALA A 124 33.09 -13.19 -17.99
C ALA A 124 34.15 -12.14 -18.35
N MET A 125 34.05 -10.93 -17.79
CA MET A 125 34.95 -9.82 -18.08
C MET A 125 36.31 -10.01 -17.40
N ILE A 126 37.36 -9.56 -18.09
CA ILE A 126 38.72 -9.54 -17.53
C ILE A 126 38.73 -8.63 -16.29
N PRO A 127 39.41 -9.01 -15.19
CA PRO A 127 39.54 -8.14 -14.03
C PRO A 127 40.10 -6.77 -14.42
N ALA A 128 39.51 -5.70 -13.87
CA ALA A 128 39.83 -4.33 -14.25
C ALA A 128 41.33 -3.99 -14.20
N LEU A 129 42.10 -4.61 -13.31
CA LEU A 129 43.55 -4.39 -13.17
C LEU A 129 44.37 -4.94 -14.35
N HIS A 130 43.82 -5.87 -15.12
CA HIS A 130 44.46 -6.48 -16.28
C HIS A 130 43.82 -6.07 -17.61
N MET A 131 42.81 -5.20 -17.57
CA MET A 131 42.10 -4.74 -18.75
C MET A 131 42.90 -3.67 -19.49
N THR A 132 43.11 -3.85 -20.80
CA THR A 132 43.69 -2.80 -21.64
C THR A 132 42.60 -1.85 -22.15
N MET A 133 43.01 -0.67 -22.66
CA MET A 133 42.05 0.29 -23.24
C MET A 133 41.32 -0.28 -24.46
N GLU A 134 41.97 -1.17 -25.24
CA GLU A 134 41.35 -1.85 -26.39
C GLU A 134 40.26 -2.82 -25.92
N ASP A 135 40.55 -3.63 -24.90
CA ASP A 135 39.56 -4.54 -24.29
C ASP A 135 38.39 -3.75 -23.69
N PHE A 136 38.66 -2.61 -23.04
CA PHE A 136 37.63 -1.75 -22.47
C PHE A 136 36.64 -1.25 -23.53
N ILE A 137 37.13 -0.84 -24.70
CA ILE A 137 36.29 -0.41 -25.82
C ILE A 137 35.44 -1.56 -26.37
N GLU A 138 35.96 -2.80 -26.37
CA GLU A 138 35.20 -3.98 -26.82
C GLU A 138 34.07 -4.34 -25.84
N TYR A 139 34.33 -4.27 -24.53
CA TYR A 139 33.32 -4.58 -23.51
C TYR A 139 32.33 -3.43 -23.24
N PHE A 140 32.75 -2.17 -23.44
CA PHE A 140 31.95 -0.96 -23.21
C PHE A 140 31.96 -0.04 -24.45
N PRO A 141 31.30 -0.44 -25.54
CA PRO A 141 31.28 0.35 -26.77
C PRO A 141 30.55 1.69 -26.62
N GLU A 142 29.65 1.82 -25.64
CA GLU A 142 28.92 3.06 -25.32
C GLU A 142 29.82 4.12 -24.66
N GLU A 143 30.85 3.70 -23.93
CA GLU A 143 31.81 4.59 -23.24
C GLU A 143 33.12 4.74 -24.01
N LYS A 144 33.15 4.32 -25.28
CA LYS A 144 34.34 4.44 -26.12
C LYS A 144 34.72 5.92 -26.30
N ILE A 145 36.02 6.19 -26.38
CA ILE A 145 36.51 7.49 -26.81
C ILE A 145 36.15 7.65 -28.28
N ASP A 146 35.16 8.50 -28.57
CA ASP A 146 34.78 8.81 -29.94
C ASP A 146 35.77 9.81 -30.52
N VAL A 147 36.57 9.36 -31.49
CA VAL A 147 37.56 10.20 -32.18
C VAL A 147 36.87 11.24 -33.06
N ASP A 148 35.67 10.93 -33.58
CA ASP A 148 34.90 11.84 -34.44
C ASP A 148 34.13 12.88 -33.62
N ASN A 149 33.88 12.59 -32.33
CA ASN A 149 33.21 13.50 -31.40
C ASN A 149 33.88 13.47 -30.00
N PRO A 150 35.07 14.08 -29.85
CA PRO A 150 35.81 14.04 -28.61
C PRO A 150 35.08 14.82 -27.50
N THR A 151 35.07 14.27 -26.30
CA THR A 151 34.58 14.98 -25.11
C THR A 151 35.60 16.05 -24.69
N TYR A 152 35.12 17.20 -24.22
CA TYR A 152 35.98 18.28 -23.72
C TYR A 152 36.38 18.00 -22.26
N TRP A 153 37.60 18.41 -21.87
CA TRP A 153 38.03 18.43 -20.47
C TRP A 153 37.02 19.25 -19.63
N PRO A 154 36.54 18.79 -18.46
CA PRO A 154 37.01 17.67 -17.64
C PRO A 154 36.34 16.30 -17.91
N HIS A 155 35.70 16.11 -19.07
CA HIS A 155 35.05 14.86 -19.51
C HIS A 155 33.89 14.40 -18.62
N ASP A 156 33.21 15.33 -17.96
CA ASP A 156 32.04 15.10 -17.11
C ASP A 156 30.71 15.40 -17.83
N GLY A 157 30.77 15.77 -19.11
CA GLY A 157 29.61 16.18 -19.90
C GLY A 157 29.10 17.59 -19.59
N SER A 158 29.80 18.34 -18.72
CA SER A 158 29.56 19.77 -18.56
C SER A 158 30.14 20.53 -19.76
N THR A 159 29.39 21.51 -20.25
CA THR A 159 29.84 22.46 -21.29
C THR A 159 30.34 23.78 -20.69
N ASP A 160 30.39 23.85 -19.36
CA ASP A 160 30.79 25.04 -18.64
C ASP A 160 32.31 25.12 -18.67
N PHE A 161 32.83 25.88 -19.64
CA PHE A 161 34.20 26.36 -19.60
C PHE A 161 34.33 27.23 -18.36
N ASP A 162 34.89 26.69 -17.29
CA ASP A 162 35.42 27.49 -16.19
C ASP A 162 36.65 28.26 -16.68
N ASP A 163 36.40 29.27 -17.50
CA ASP A 163 37.39 30.25 -17.97
C ASP A 163 37.67 31.30 -16.88
N SER A 164 37.13 31.10 -15.66
CA SER A 164 37.52 31.81 -14.46
C SER A 164 38.72 31.14 -13.79
N LEU A 165 39.79 30.94 -14.56
CA LEU A 165 41.12 31.05 -13.98
C LEU A 165 41.27 32.50 -13.54
N ASP A 166 40.80 32.75 -12.32
CA ASP A 166 40.98 33.96 -11.55
C ASP A 166 42.49 34.11 -11.36
N TYR A 167 43.16 34.68 -12.37
CA TYR A 167 44.44 35.35 -12.21
C TYR A 167 44.14 36.56 -11.33
N ALA A 168 43.93 36.31 -10.04
CA ALA A 168 44.07 37.32 -9.02
C ALA A 168 45.51 37.83 -9.18
N ASP A 169 45.62 38.97 -9.87
CA ASP A 169 46.76 39.86 -9.81
C ASP A 169 46.93 40.19 -8.33
N GLN A 170 47.68 39.34 -7.62
CA GLN A 170 48.20 39.66 -6.31
C GLN A 170 49.20 40.77 -6.58
N GLY A 171 48.70 42.00 -6.49
CA GLY A 171 49.46 43.22 -6.70
C GLY A 171 50.84 43.07 -6.10
N ASP A 172 51.82 43.10 -6.98
CA ASP A 172 53.23 43.12 -6.64
C ASP A 172 53.47 44.44 -5.90
N ASP A 173 53.53 44.35 -4.56
CA ASP A 173 53.94 45.43 -3.68
C ASP A 173 55.44 45.71 -3.91
N HIS A 174 55.74 46.61 -4.86
CA HIS A 174 57.05 47.27 -4.96
C HIS A 174 56.94 48.75 -5.37
#